data_AF-A0A965RDW1-F1
#
_entry.id   AF-A0A965RDW1-F1
#
_cell.length_a   1.000
_cell.length_b   1.000
_cell.length_c   1.000
_cell.angle_alpha   90.00
_cell.angle_beta   90.00
_cell.angle_gamma   90.00
#
_symmetry.space_group_name_H-M   'P 1'
#
loop_
_entity.id
_entity.type
_entity.pdbx_description
1 polymer ?
#
loop_
_entity_poly.entity_id
_entity_poly.type
_entity_poly.pdbx_seq_one_letter_code
_entity_poly.pdbx_strand_id
1 'polypeptide(L)'
;MNSALDPRPSVATPWWRSLYFQVLAAIFIGGALGHFFPDFAIQLKPLGDAFIKLVKMVIGPVVFLTVACGIAGMSSLGRLGSTTGKALLYFMVVSTFALVVGLVVANLVRPGEGMNVDPSTLDSSAVSGYVGKAEDQTITEFLLAIIPNTFVGALTDGQILPVLFIAVIFGVSVASLGG
;
A
#
# COMPACT_ATOMS: atom_id res chain seq x y z
N MET A 1 47.22 -2.83 -13.79
CA MET A 1 46.99 -2.20 -12.47
C MET A 1 45.64 -2.68 -11.97
N ASN A 2 45.64 -3.84 -11.30
CA ASN A 2 44.45 -4.49 -10.79
C ASN A 2 44.23 -4.00 -9.36
N SER A 3 43.27 -3.10 -9.18
CA SER A 3 42.77 -2.69 -7.86
C SER A 3 41.99 -3.87 -7.28
N ALA A 4 42.74 -4.78 -6.66
CA ALA A 4 42.23 -5.95 -5.97
C ALA A 4 41.16 -5.54 -4.96
N LEU A 5 40.05 -6.26 -5.04
CA LEU A 5 38.93 -6.26 -4.12
C LEU A 5 39.46 -6.49 -2.71
N ASP A 6 39.48 -5.45 -1.88
CA ASP A 6 39.63 -5.58 -0.43
C ASP A 6 38.25 -5.95 0.14
N PRO A 7 38.03 -7.20 0.60
CA PRO A 7 36.79 -7.59 1.24
C PRO A 7 36.76 -6.95 2.62
N ARG A 8 36.11 -5.79 2.74
CA ARG A 8 35.83 -5.18 4.04
C ARG A 8 35.17 -6.24 4.93
N PRO A 9 35.69 -6.50 6.15
CA PRO A 9 35.08 -7.45 7.05
C PRO A 9 33.63 -7.04 7.30
N SER A 10 32.68 -7.94 7.03
CA SER A 10 31.28 -7.74 7.38
C SER A 10 31.17 -7.75 8.91
N VAL A 11 31.22 -6.57 9.51
CA VAL A 11 31.02 -6.42 10.95
C VAL A 11 29.62 -6.94 11.26
N ALA A 12 29.53 -8.02 12.04
CA ALA A 12 28.25 -8.54 12.51
C ALA A 12 27.54 -7.43 13.29
N THR A 13 26.44 -6.91 12.75
CA THR A 13 25.65 -5.90 13.43
C THR A 13 24.93 -6.56 14.60
N PRO A 14 24.99 -5.97 15.81
CA PRO A 14 24.22 -6.46 16.94
C PRO A 14 22.72 -6.53 16.60
N TRP A 15 22.04 -7.58 17.05
CA TRP A 15 20.62 -7.84 16.77
C TRP A 15 19.67 -6.68 17.15
N TRP A 16 19.98 -5.90 18.18
CA TRP A 16 19.22 -4.69 18.57
C TRP A 16 19.37 -3.50 17.61
N ARG A 17 20.36 -3.54 16.70
CA ARG A 17 20.50 -2.56 15.61
C ARG A 17 19.70 -2.94 14.37
N SER A 18 19.05 -4.11 14.35
CA SER A 18 18.16 -4.50 13.26
C SER A 18 16.91 -3.64 13.25
N LEU A 19 16.61 -3.01 12.11
CA LEU A 19 15.37 -2.24 11.91
C LEU A 19 14.13 -3.09 12.19
N TYR A 20 14.16 -4.37 11.83
CA TYR A 20 13.06 -5.29 12.09
C TYR A 20 12.76 -5.42 13.60
N PHE A 21 13.82 -5.61 14.40
CA PHE A 21 13.66 -5.68 15.86
C PHE A 21 13.19 -4.36 16.44
N GLN A 22 13.71 -3.23 15.95
CA GLN A 22 13.30 -1.90 16.38
C GLN A 22 11.82 -1.62 16.09
N VAL A 23 11.32 -2.01 14.92
CA VAL A 23 9.91 -1.85 14.55
C VAL A 23 9.00 -2.70 15.44
N LEU A 24 9.35 -3.97 15.68
CA LEU A 24 8.57 -4.82 16.59
C LEU A 24 8.56 -4.29 18.01
N ALA A 25 9.72 -3.86 18.52
CA ALA A 25 9.81 -3.24 19.84
C ALA A 25 8.97 -1.96 19.90
N ALA A 26 9.01 -1.11 18.87
CA ALA A 26 8.21 0.11 18.80
C ALA A 26 6.70 -0.16 18.76
N ILE A 27 6.24 -1.18 18.03
CA ILE A 27 4.83 -1.60 18.01
C ILE A 27 4.39 -2.06 19.40
N PHE A 28 5.22 -2.88 20.07
CA PHE A 28 4.92 -3.38 21.41
C PHE A 28 4.88 -2.24 22.44
N ILE A 29 5.87 -1.34 22.41
CA ILE A 29 5.91 -0.16 23.29
C ILE A 29 4.72 0.76 23.00
N GLY A 30 4.39 1.01 21.74
CA GLY A 30 3.24 1.83 21.36
C GLY A 30 1.91 1.25 21.85
N GLY A 31 1.72 -0.06 21.72
CA GLY A 31 0.55 -0.76 22.27
C GLY A 31 0.51 -0.71 23.80
N ALA A 32 1.63 -0.94 24.47
CA ALA A 32 1.72 -0.85 25.93
C ALA A 32 1.44 0.57 26.44
N LEU A 33 2.00 1.60 25.80
CA LEU A 33 1.70 3.00 26.13
C LEU A 33 0.23 3.35 25.91
N GLY A 34 -0.38 2.87 24.82
CA GLY A 34 -1.80 3.05 24.57
C GLY A 34 -2.70 2.41 25.63
N HIS A 35 -2.27 1.29 26.22
CA HIS A 35 -3.03 0.60 27.27
C HIS A 35 -2.81 1.20 28.67
N PHE A 36 -1.56 1.47 29.06
CA PHE A 36 -1.21 1.92 30.41
C PHE A 36 -1.26 3.44 30.60
N PHE A 37 -1.05 4.22 29.54
CA PHE A 37 -1.00 5.69 29.58
C PHE A 37 -1.77 6.32 28.40
N PRO A 38 -3.10 6.14 28.33
CA PRO A 38 -3.91 6.52 27.17
C PRO A 38 -3.87 8.03 26.87
N ASP A 39 -3.93 8.90 27.89
CA ASP A 39 -3.90 10.36 27.70
C ASP A 39 -2.58 10.85 27.09
N PHE A 40 -1.47 10.22 27.45
CA PHE A 40 -0.17 10.49 26.85
C PHE A 40 -0.07 9.92 25.43
N ALA A 41 -0.61 8.73 25.19
CA ALA A 41 -0.62 8.11 23.86
C ALA A 41 -1.43 8.93 22.83
N ILE A 42 -2.54 9.54 23.24
CA ILE A 42 -3.34 10.43 22.36
C ILE A 42 -2.52 11.65 21.95
N GLN A 43 -1.71 12.21 22.85
CA GLN A 43 -0.83 13.35 22.54
C GLN A 43 0.29 12.99 21.55
N LEU A 44 0.63 11.71 21.40
CA LEU A 44 1.58 11.22 20.40
C LEU A 44 0.95 11.02 19.02
N LYS A 45 -0.38 11.15 18.87
CA LYS A 45 -1.07 11.04 17.56
C LYS A 45 -0.45 11.92 16.46
N PRO A 46 -0.07 13.20 16.69
CA PRO A 46 0.56 14.03 15.67
C PRO A 46 1.86 13.43 15.11
N LEU A 47 2.60 12.64 15.90
CA LEU A 47 3.80 11.94 15.44
C LEU A 47 3.43 10.81 14.46
N GLY A 48 2.37 10.06 14.76
CA GLY A 48 1.81 9.04 13.86
C GLY A 48 1.26 9.65 12.57
N ASP A 49 0.50 10.74 12.69
CA ASP A 49 -0.04 11.48 11.54
C ASP A 49 1.08 12.03 10.65
N ALA A 50 2.15 12.59 11.25
CA ALA A 50 3.32 13.07 10.53
C ALA A 50 4.04 11.92 9.80
N PHE A 51 4.24 10.77 10.45
CA PHE A 51 4.83 9.58 9.82
C PHE A 51 4.00 9.12 8.61
N ILE A 52 2.68 8.99 8.76
CA ILE A 52 1.79 8.59 7.66
C ILE A 52 1.85 9.61 6.52
N LYS A 53 1.89 10.92 6.82
CA LYS A 53 2.00 11.99 5.81
C LYS A 53 3.31 11.90 5.03
N LEU A 54 4.42 11.62 5.71
CA LEU A 54 5.73 11.43 5.08
C LEU A 54 5.73 10.19 4.17
N VAL A 55 5.19 9.06 4.64
CA VAL A 55 5.07 7.84 3.82
C VAL A 55 4.20 8.11 2.60
N LYS A 56 3.02 8.71 2.77
CA LYS A 56 2.10 9.04 1.66
C LYS A 56 2.73 9.96 0.61
N MET A 57 3.51 10.95 1.03
CA MET A 57 4.24 11.85 0.12
C MET A 57 5.21 11.10 -0.78
N VAL A 58 5.85 10.04 -0.27
CA VAL A 58 6.85 9.26 -1.00
C VAL A 58 6.21 8.24 -1.95
N ILE A 59 5.00 7.75 -1.65
CA ILE A 59 4.33 6.71 -2.46
C ILE A 59 4.19 7.13 -3.93
N GLY A 60 3.67 8.34 -4.21
CA GLY A 60 3.42 8.79 -5.60
C GLY A 60 4.67 8.73 -6.49
N PRO A 61 5.76 9.44 -6.14
CA PRO A 61 7.01 9.40 -6.90
C PRO A 61 7.64 8.01 -6.97
N VAL A 62 7.66 7.26 -5.86
CA VAL A 62 8.27 5.92 -5.83
C VAL A 62 7.51 4.95 -6.73
N VAL A 63 6.18 4.95 -6.70
CA VAL A 63 5.36 4.09 -7.57
C VAL A 63 5.57 4.45 -9.03
N PHE A 64 5.55 5.74 -9.38
CA PHE A 64 5.78 6.19 -10.75
C PHE A 64 7.15 5.72 -11.26
N LEU A 65 8.23 6.02 -10.54
CA LEU A 65 9.58 5.66 -10.94
C LEU A 65 9.79 4.14 -11.01
N THR A 66 9.29 3.41 -10.02
CA THR A 66 9.45 1.95 -9.96
C THR A 66 8.78 1.27 -11.15
N VAL A 67 7.55 1.67 -11.48
CA VAL A 67 6.79 1.07 -12.58
C VAL A 67 7.33 1.55 -13.93
N ALA A 68 7.58 2.85 -14.09
CA ALA A 68 8.12 3.42 -15.33
C ALA A 68 9.48 2.82 -15.69
N CYS A 69 10.45 2.84 -14.75
CA CYS A 69 11.77 2.25 -14.97
C CYS A 69 11.70 0.72 -15.10
N GLY A 70 10.81 0.06 -14.35
CA GLY A 70 10.61 -1.37 -14.43
C GLY A 70 10.14 -1.82 -15.82
N ILE A 71 9.20 -1.08 -16.42
CA ILE A 71 8.71 -1.35 -17.78
C ILE A 71 9.76 -0.95 -18.83
N ALA A 72 10.39 0.23 -18.68
CA ALA A 72 11.40 0.72 -19.60
C ALA A 72 12.63 -0.20 -19.70
N GLY A 73 12.98 -0.90 -18.61
CA GLY A 73 14.06 -1.89 -18.59
C GLY A 73 13.72 -3.25 -19.21
N MET A 74 12.50 -3.48 -19.68
CA MET A 74 12.11 -4.76 -20.28
C MET A 74 12.52 -4.84 -21.75
N SER A 75 13.20 -5.93 -22.11
CA SER A 75 13.73 -6.16 -23.47
C SER A 75 12.65 -6.36 -24.55
N SER A 76 11.40 -6.61 -24.19
CA SER A 76 10.31 -6.78 -25.16
C SER A 76 8.93 -6.55 -24.52
N LEU A 77 8.06 -5.85 -25.26
CA LEU A 77 6.67 -5.63 -24.86
C LEU A 77 5.86 -6.95 -24.79
N GLY A 78 6.20 -7.96 -25.60
CA GLY A 78 5.59 -9.29 -25.50
C GLY A 78 5.86 -9.98 -24.15
N ARG A 79 7.05 -9.75 -23.57
CA ARG A 79 7.38 -10.25 -22.23
C ARG A 79 6.64 -9.48 -21.13
N LEU A 80 6.38 -8.19 -21.31
CA LEU A 80 5.53 -7.40 -20.39
C LEU A 80 4.13 -8.01 -20.30
N GLY A 81 3.46 -8.23 -21.44
CA GLY A 81 2.10 -8.78 -21.46
C GLY A 81 1.99 -10.15 -20.78
N SER A 82 2.91 -11.07 -21.07
CA SER A 82 2.92 -12.41 -20.44
C SER A 82 3.26 -12.38 -18.94
N THR A 83 4.14 -11.48 -18.50
CA THR A 83 4.47 -11.30 -17.09
C THR A 83 3.29 -10.72 -16.33
N THR A 84 2.67 -9.66 -16.84
CA THR A 84 1.49 -9.02 -16.24
C THR A 84 0.30 -9.97 -16.19
N GLY A 85 0.05 -10.75 -17.26
CA GLY A 85 -1.02 -11.76 -17.26
C GLY A 85 -0.81 -12.85 -16.21
N LYS A 86 0.42 -13.37 -16.06
CA LYS A 86 0.76 -14.34 -15.00
C LYS A 86 0.61 -13.73 -13.60
N ALA A 87 1.04 -12.47 -13.43
CA ALA A 87 0.91 -11.74 -12.17
C ALA A 87 -0.56 -11.49 -11.80
N LEU A 88 -1.41 -11.12 -12.77
CA LEU A 88 -2.85 -10.95 -12.55
C LEU A 88 -3.53 -12.28 -12.17
N LEU A 89 -3.21 -13.37 -12.86
CA LEU A 89 -3.74 -14.69 -12.52
C LEU A 89 -3.30 -15.10 -11.11
N TYR A 90 -2.02 -14.91 -10.77
CA TYR A 90 -1.50 -15.15 -9.43
C TYR A 90 -2.23 -14.30 -8.39
N PHE A 91 -2.40 -13.00 -8.64
CA PHE A 91 -3.10 -12.08 -7.76
C PHE A 91 -4.56 -12.51 -7.53
N MET A 92 -5.29 -12.87 -8.58
CA MET A 92 -6.69 -13.32 -8.48
C MET A 92 -6.82 -14.58 -7.63
N VAL A 93 -5.96 -15.59 -7.87
CA VAL A 93 -6.01 -16.86 -7.14
C VAL A 93 -5.63 -16.64 -5.67
N VAL A 94 -4.53 -15.94 -5.41
CA VAL A 94 -4.03 -15.73 -4.04
C VAL A 94 -4.94 -14.79 -3.24
N SER A 95 -5.48 -13.74 -3.85
CA SER A 95 -6.43 -12.84 -3.17
C SER A 95 -7.75 -13.53 -2.86
N THR A 96 -8.30 -14.32 -3.79
CA THR A 96 -9.51 -15.12 -3.54
C THR A 96 -9.26 -16.11 -2.41
N PHE A 97 -8.12 -16.82 -2.44
CA PHE A 97 -7.75 -17.74 -1.37
C PHE A 97 -7.60 -17.02 -0.01
N ALA A 98 -6.95 -15.86 0.02
CA ALA A 98 -6.82 -15.04 1.23
C ALA A 98 -8.17 -14.57 1.77
N LEU A 99 -9.09 -14.15 0.89
CA LEU A 99 -10.45 -13.77 1.27
C LEU A 99 -11.23 -14.96 1.85
N VAL A 100 -11.13 -16.15 1.24
CA VAL A 100 -11.78 -17.36 1.76
C VAL A 100 -11.26 -17.72 3.15
N VAL A 101 -9.93 -17.72 3.34
CA VAL A 101 -9.34 -17.99 4.65
C VAL A 101 -9.76 -16.92 5.67
N GLY A 102 -9.72 -15.64 5.31
CA GLY A 102 -10.17 -14.53 6.15
C GLY A 102 -11.64 -14.68 6.55
N LEU A 103 -12.51 -15.06 5.61
CA LEU A 103 -13.93 -15.31 5.86
C LEU A 103 -14.14 -16.50 6.81
N VAL A 104 -13.43 -17.61 6.61
CA VAL A 104 -13.51 -18.78 7.49
C VAL A 104 -13.08 -18.43 8.91
N VAL A 105 -11.93 -17.76 9.06
CA VAL A 105 -11.43 -17.34 10.38
C VAL A 105 -12.38 -16.36 11.04
N ALA A 106 -12.90 -15.37 10.31
CA ALA A 106 -13.87 -14.41 10.83
C ALA A 106 -15.17 -15.09 11.30
N ASN A 107 -15.67 -16.09 10.58
CA ASN A 107 -16.87 -16.83 10.98
C ASN A 107 -16.64 -17.83 12.11
N LEU A 108 -15.40 -18.31 12.31
CA LEU A 108 -15.07 -19.26 13.37
C LEU A 108 -14.68 -18.58 14.69
N VAL A 109 -13.80 -17.59 14.63
CA VAL A 109 -13.35 -16.81 15.79
C VAL A 109 -14.40 -15.79 16.21
N ARG A 110 -15.26 -15.38 15.26
CA ARG A 110 -16.36 -14.40 15.44
C ARG A 110 -15.88 -13.17 16.23
N PRO A 111 -14.78 -12.51 15.77
CA PRO A 111 -14.24 -11.35 16.46
C PRO A 111 -15.29 -10.23 16.47
N GLY A 112 -15.84 -9.93 17.65
CA GLY A 112 -16.94 -8.98 17.81
C GLY A 112 -18.12 -9.55 18.61
N GLU A 113 -18.23 -10.86 18.79
CA GLU A 113 -19.13 -11.42 19.80
C GLU A 113 -18.74 -10.92 21.20
N GLY A 114 -19.70 -10.33 21.91
CA GLY A 114 -19.47 -9.68 23.21
C GLY A 114 -19.21 -8.16 23.11
N MET A 115 -19.06 -7.61 21.91
CA MET A 115 -19.26 -6.17 21.71
C MET A 115 -20.77 -5.92 21.80
N ASN A 116 -21.29 -5.50 22.96
CA ASN A 116 -22.70 -5.14 23.19
C ASN A 116 -23.09 -3.85 22.42
N VAL A 117 -22.74 -3.78 21.14
CA VAL A 117 -23.10 -2.70 20.23
C VAL A 117 -24.52 -2.95 19.77
N ASP A 118 -25.48 -2.30 20.43
CA ASP A 118 -26.87 -2.32 20.00
C ASP A 118 -27.01 -1.51 18.70
N PRO A 119 -27.29 -2.14 17.55
CA PRO A 119 -27.37 -1.45 16.26
C PRO A 119 -28.47 -0.38 16.23
N SER A 120 -29.45 -0.45 17.14
CA SER A 120 -30.51 0.54 17.27
C SER A 120 -30.10 1.81 18.02
N THR A 121 -28.98 1.75 18.76
CA THR A 121 -28.36 2.90 19.43
C THR A 121 -27.24 3.54 18.61
N LEU A 122 -26.89 2.93 17.48
CA LEU A 122 -25.94 3.49 16.52
C LEU A 122 -26.64 4.55 15.68
N ASP A 123 -26.06 5.74 15.65
CA ASP A 123 -26.52 6.82 14.81
C ASP A 123 -26.35 6.45 13.33
N SER A 124 -27.44 6.02 12.69
CA SER A 124 -27.47 5.68 11.26
C SER A 124 -27.11 6.86 10.36
N SER A 125 -27.15 8.11 10.86
CA SER A 125 -26.69 9.29 10.12
C SER A 125 -25.16 9.33 9.96
N ALA A 126 -24.39 8.68 10.86
CA ALA A 126 -22.94 8.54 10.72
C ALA A 126 -22.54 7.53 9.63
N VAL A 127 -23.46 6.63 9.26
CA VAL A 127 -23.23 5.56 8.28
C VAL A 127 -23.82 5.92 6.91
N SER A 128 -24.85 6.75 6.85
CA SER A 128 -25.56 7.13 5.61
C SER A 128 -24.61 7.69 4.53
N GLY A 129 -23.59 8.46 4.91
CA GLY A 129 -22.56 8.98 4.00
C GLY A 129 -21.61 7.93 3.42
N TYR A 130 -21.52 6.75 4.04
CA TYR A 130 -20.77 5.60 3.52
C TYR A 130 -21.65 4.69 2.66
N VAL A 131 -22.93 4.55 3.00
CA VAL A 131 -23.90 3.77 2.20
C VAL A 131 -24.13 4.42 0.83
N GLY A 132 -24.35 5.74 0.78
CA GLY A 132 -24.52 6.44 -0.51
C GLY A 132 -23.28 6.34 -1.40
N LYS A 133 -22.08 6.47 -0.82
CA LYS A 133 -20.81 6.30 -1.56
C LYS A 133 -20.57 4.88 -2.08
N ALA A 134 -21.23 3.87 -1.53
CA ALA A 134 -21.13 2.50 -2.01
C ALA A 134 -22.03 2.27 -3.24
N GLU A 135 -23.17 2.96 -3.34
CA GLU A 135 -24.06 2.89 -4.51
C GLU A 135 -23.48 3.64 -5.73
N ASP A 136 -22.73 4.72 -5.51
CA ASP A 136 -22.15 5.53 -6.60
C ASP A 136 -20.95 4.85 -7.31
N GLN A 137 -20.33 3.81 -6.74
CA GLN A 137 -19.17 3.15 -7.37
C GLN A 137 -19.57 2.19 -8.48
N THR A 138 -20.01 2.76 -9.60
CA THR A 138 -20.19 2.01 -10.85
C THR A 138 -18.84 1.64 -11.48
N ILE A 139 -18.81 0.56 -12.26
CA ILE A 139 -17.62 0.16 -13.03
C ILE A 139 -17.17 1.31 -13.95
N THR A 140 -18.13 2.04 -14.53
CA THR A 140 -17.85 3.18 -15.41
C THR A 140 -17.14 4.30 -14.65
N GLU A 141 -17.63 4.68 -13.48
CA GLU A 141 -16.98 5.70 -12.66
C GLU A 141 -15.58 5.28 -12.19
N PHE A 142 -15.42 4.01 -11.80
CA PHE A 142 -14.11 3.45 -11.46
C PHE A 142 -13.12 3.54 -12.63
N LEU A 143 -13.53 3.19 -13.85
CA LEU A 143 -12.67 3.30 -15.04
C LEU A 143 -12.34 4.75 -15.39
N LEU A 144 -13.30 5.66 -15.27
CA LEU A 144 -13.08 7.08 -15.49
C LEU A 144 -12.13 7.67 -14.44
N ALA A 145 -12.21 7.22 -13.19
CA ALA A 145 -11.32 7.65 -12.10
C ALA A 145 -9.85 7.24 -12.31
N ILE A 146 -9.55 6.28 -13.20
CA ILE A 146 -8.18 5.91 -13.55
C ILE A 146 -7.51 7.00 -14.39
N ILE A 147 -8.27 7.75 -15.19
CA ILE A 147 -7.75 8.76 -16.10
C ILE A 147 -7.60 10.09 -15.34
N PRO A 148 -6.37 10.58 -15.06
CA PRO A 148 -6.20 11.83 -14.36
C PRO A 148 -6.57 13.02 -15.25
N ASN A 149 -7.09 14.08 -14.64
CA ASN A 149 -7.34 15.35 -15.33
C ASN A 149 -6.05 16.01 -15.83
N THR A 150 -4.94 15.84 -15.10
CA THR A 150 -3.60 16.36 -15.48
C THR A 150 -2.50 15.39 -15.09
N PHE A 151 -1.37 15.43 -15.81
CA PHE A 151 -0.20 14.59 -15.53
C PHE A 151 0.34 14.77 -14.11
N VAL A 152 0.49 16.02 -13.67
CA VAL A 152 1.02 16.34 -12.32
C VAL A 152 0.02 15.99 -11.24
N GLY A 153 -1.28 16.23 -11.49
CA GLY A 153 -2.37 15.86 -10.57
C GLY A 153 -2.33 14.39 -10.19
N ALA A 154 -2.03 13.51 -11.15
CA ALA A 154 -1.86 12.08 -10.88
C ALA A 154 -0.85 11.82 -9.74
N LEU A 155 0.27 12.55 -9.68
CA LEU A 155 1.31 12.36 -8.67
C LEU A 155 1.01 13.06 -7.33
N THR A 156 0.16 14.10 -7.33
CA THR A 156 -0.11 14.93 -6.15
C THR A 156 -1.40 14.59 -5.41
N ASP A 157 -2.39 14.02 -6.10
CA ASP A 157 -3.74 13.82 -5.58
C ASP A 157 -3.84 12.59 -4.65
N GLY A 158 -2.74 11.86 -4.48
CA GLY A 158 -2.63 10.71 -3.57
C GLY A 158 -3.38 9.46 -4.04
N GLN A 159 -3.93 9.48 -5.25
CA GLN A 159 -4.62 8.33 -5.85
C GLN A 159 -3.62 7.44 -6.58
N ILE A 160 -3.52 6.17 -6.18
CA ILE A 160 -2.50 5.25 -6.71
C ILE A 160 -2.82 4.83 -8.16
N LEU A 161 -4.09 4.66 -8.51
CA LEU A 161 -4.50 4.19 -9.84
C LEU A 161 -4.09 5.16 -10.97
N PRO A 162 -4.37 6.48 -10.88
CA PRO A 162 -3.88 7.44 -11.86
C PRO A 162 -2.36 7.50 -11.99
N VAL A 163 -1.61 7.39 -10.87
CA VAL A 163 -0.14 7.31 -10.89
C VAL A 163 0.31 6.11 -11.72
N LEU A 164 -0.27 4.93 -11.46
CA LEU A 164 0.04 3.70 -12.17
C LEU A 164 -0.27 3.80 -13.67
N PHE A 165 -1.43 4.37 -14.02
CA PHE A 165 -1.84 4.55 -15.41
C PHE A 165 -0.81 5.37 -16.21
N ILE A 166 -0.43 6.53 -15.69
CA ILE A 166 0.57 7.40 -16.30
C ILE A 166 1.95 6.74 -16.33
N ALA A 167 2.35 6.04 -15.26
CA ALA A 167 3.63 5.33 -15.20
C ALA A 167 3.74 4.23 -16.25
N VAL A 168 2.65 3.48 -16.51
CA VAL A 168 2.61 2.44 -17.53
C VAL A 168 2.76 3.04 -18.92
N ILE A 169 1.97 4.06 -19.26
CA ILE A 169 2.04 4.73 -20.57
C ILE A 169 3.44 5.31 -20.78
N PHE A 170 3.97 6.01 -19.77
CA PHE A 170 5.31 6.60 -19.84
C PHE A 170 6.39 5.52 -20.00
N GLY A 171 6.35 4.46 -19.20
CA GLY A 171 7.32 3.35 -19.28
C GLY A 171 7.30 2.64 -20.63
N VAL A 172 6.12 2.36 -21.18
CA VAL A 172 5.97 1.78 -22.53
C VAL A 172 6.47 2.73 -23.61
N SER A 173 6.19 4.03 -23.47
CA SER A 173 6.65 5.04 -24.44
C SER A 173 8.18 5.13 -24.47
N VAL A 174 8.84 5.15 -23.30
CA VAL A 174 10.30 5.12 -23.20
C VAL A 174 10.87 3.82 -23.77
N ALA A 175 10.27 2.66 -23.44
CA ALA A 175 10.69 1.37 -23.99
C ALA A 175 10.59 1.32 -25.52
N SER A 176 9.60 2.01 -26.12
CA SER A 176 9.43 2.06 -27.57
C SER A 176 10.43 2.97 -28.29
N LEU A 177 10.95 4.01 -27.61
CA LEU A 177 11.94 4.94 -28.14
C LEU A 177 13.38 4.44 -28.01
N GLY A 178 13.65 3.63 -26.98
CA GLY A 178 14.97 3.07 -26.67
C GLY A 178 15.23 1.67 -27.24
N GLY A 179 14.41 1.22 -28.20
CA GLY A 179 14.62 -0.03 -28.94
C GLY A 179 15.84 0.00 -29.86
#